data_AF-A0A7W0VNU7-F1
#
_entry.id   AF-A0A7W0VNU7-F1
#
_cell.length_a   1.000
_cell.length_b   1.000
_cell.length_c   1.000
_cell.angle_alpha   90.00
_cell.angle_beta   90.00
_cell.angle_gamma   90.00
#
_symmetry.space_group_name_H-M   'P 1'
#
loop_
_entity.id
_entity.type
_entity.pdbx_description
1 polymer ?
#
loop_
_entity_poly.entity_id
_entity_poly.type
_entity_poly.pdbx_seq_one_letter_code
_entity_poly.pdbx_strand_id
1 'polypeptide(L)'
;MSRALLVVAALSACSDDPIDLTGAYEVQSHVGSSPCGNDTPVMNGGKFLVFHKETFIAEYFVYDECMDAEGTMCSSTGGLLSGLFEPIDNGWKGVASTSSGSGGRCILGYLETTAKLNGSRLVVESNRYSDDTDRPDAECTTEKAEELGDDMPCEEHEHIEAEKR
;
A
#
# COMPACT_ATOMS: atom_id res chain seq x y z
N MET A 1 -11.60 49.95 -32.44
CA MET A 1 -12.15 49.12 -31.34
C MET A 1 -11.31 47.84 -31.30
N SER A 2 -10.29 47.77 -30.45
CA SER A 2 -9.45 46.57 -30.30
C SER A 2 -9.69 45.98 -28.92
N ARG A 3 -10.34 44.81 -28.87
CA ARG A 3 -10.49 43.99 -27.67
C ARG A 3 -9.21 43.15 -27.50
N ALA A 4 -8.43 43.45 -26.48
CA ALA A 4 -7.36 42.58 -26.03
C ALA A 4 -7.98 41.40 -25.27
N LEU A 5 -7.76 40.17 -25.76
CA LEU A 5 -8.05 38.95 -25.01
C LEU A 5 -6.94 38.74 -23.97
N LEU A 6 -7.31 38.78 -22.70
CA LEU A 6 -6.47 38.40 -21.57
C LEU A 6 -6.55 36.88 -21.42
N VAL A 7 -5.49 36.17 -21.80
CA VAL A 7 -5.32 34.74 -21.52
C VAL A 7 -4.83 34.63 -20.07
N VAL A 8 -5.73 34.27 -19.16
CA VAL A 8 -5.37 33.87 -17.80
C VAL A 8 -4.90 32.42 -17.88
N ALA A 9 -3.59 32.21 -17.92
CA ALA A 9 -3.00 30.90 -17.72
C ALA A 9 -3.25 30.49 -16.26
N ALA A 10 -4.10 29.49 -16.04
CA ALA A 10 -4.26 28.85 -14.75
C ALA A 10 -2.96 28.09 -14.45
N LEU A 11 -2.12 28.67 -13.59
CA LEU A 11 -1.05 27.95 -12.91
C LEU A 11 -1.72 26.94 -11.98
N SER A 12 -1.76 25.67 -12.38
CA SER A 12 -2.04 24.57 -11.45
C SER A 12 -0.95 24.61 -10.38
N ALA A 13 -1.34 24.89 -9.15
CA ALA A 13 -0.45 24.81 -8.00
C ALA A 13 0.06 23.36 -7.91
N CYS A 14 1.33 23.15 -8.28
CA CYS A 14 2.09 22.01 -7.81
C CYS A 14 2.29 22.25 -6.32
N SER A 15 1.39 21.73 -5.48
CA SER A 15 1.70 21.63 -4.06
C SER A 15 2.78 20.56 -3.94
N ASP A 16 3.98 20.97 -3.56
CA ASP A 16 5.11 20.06 -3.28
C ASP A 16 4.90 19.24 -1.99
N ASP A 17 3.76 19.44 -1.30
CA ASP A 17 3.42 18.70 -0.10
C ASP A 17 2.90 17.30 -0.46
N PRO A 18 3.45 16.22 0.16
CA PRO A 18 2.93 14.88 0.01
C PRO A 18 1.44 14.79 0.35
N ILE A 19 0.72 13.90 -0.34
CA ILE A 19 -0.71 13.66 -0.08
C ILE A 19 -0.91 13.22 1.38
N ASP A 20 -1.86 13.85 2.08
CA ASP A 20 -2.30 13.40 3.40
C ASP A 20 -3.41 12.36 3.27
N LEU A 21 -3.12 11.12 3.66
CA LEU A 21 -4.08 10.03 3.64
C LEU A 21 -4.96 9.98 4.89
N THR A 22 -4.71 10.78 5.93
CA THR A 22 -5.45 10.69 7.20
C THR A 22 -6.97 10.80 7.02
N GLY A 23 -7.71 9.92 7.70
CA GLY A 23 -9.17 9.91 7.72
C GLY A 23 -9.77 8.52 7.47
N ALA A 24 -11.09 8.48 7.41
CA ALA A 24 -11.85 7.27 7.13
C ALA A 24 -12.32 7.23 5.67
N TYR A 25 -12.21 6.05 5.05
CA TYR A 25 -12.63 5.80 3.68
C TYR A 25 -13.59 4.62 3.66
N GLU A 26 -14.80 4.81 3.15
CA GLU A 26 -15.83 3.78 3.04
C GLU A 26 -15.48 2.84 1.88
N VAL A 27 -15.29 1.55 2.19
CA VAL A 27 -14.91 0.51 1.22
C VAL A 27 -16.04 0.29 0.23
N GLN A 28 -15.74 0.50 -1.05
CA GLN A 28 -16.66 0.29 -2.18
C GLN A 28 -16.43 -1.09 -2.82
N SER A 29 -15.18 -1.54 -2.85
CA SER A 29 -14.79 -2.85 -3.38
C SER A 29 -13.58 -3.37 -2.63
N HIS A 30 -13.57 -4.66 -2.31
CA HIS A 30 -12.44 -5.36 -1.71
C HIS A 30 -12.34 -6.73 -2.36
N VAL A 31 -11.27 -6.92 -3.12
CA VAL A 31 -11.01 -8.16 -3.85
C VAL A 31 -9.59 -8.62 -3.59
N GLY A 32 -9.34 -9.92 -3.74
CA GLY A 32 -8.00 -10.47 -3.63
C GLY A 32 -7.91 -11.91 -4.12
N SER A 33 -6.67 -12.40 -4.17
CA SER A 33 -6.33 -13.77 -4.58
C SER A 33 -5.13 -14.31 -3.79
N SER A 34 -5.17 -15.60 -3.47
CA SER A 34 -4.07 -16.36 -2.84
C SER A 34 -4.20 -17.83 -3.28
N PRO A 35 -3.34 -18.36 -4.19
CA PRO A 35 -2.25 -17.66 -4.89
C PRO A 35 -2.74 -16.50 -5.78
N CYS A 36 -1.84 -15.58 -6.16
CA CYS A 36 -2.16 -14.52 -7.10
C CYS A 36 -2.79 -15.06 -8.39
N GLY A 37 -3.76 -14.34 -8.93
CA GLY A 37 -4.45 -14.74 -10.16
C GLY A 37 -5.74 -13.97 -10.38
N ASN A 38 -6.86 -14.70 -10.42
CA ASN A 38 -8.16 -14.06 -10.58
C ASN A 38 -8.68 -13.63 -9.22
N ASP A 39 -8.76 -12.31 -9.00
CA ASP A 39 -9.30 -11.78 -7.76
C ASP A 39 -10.78 -12.11 -7.57
N THR A 40 -11.14 -12.35 -6.32
CA THR A 40 -12.52 -12.59 -5.88
C THR A 40 -12.88 -11.70 -4.70
N PRO A 41 -14.17 -11.40 -4.47
CA PRO A 41 -14.58 -10.58 -3.34
C PRO A 41 -14.12 -11.15 -1.99
N VAL A 42 -13.52 -10.29 -1.17
CA VAL A 42 -13.13 -10.64 0.21
C VAL A 42 -14.35 -10.50 1.11
N MET A 43 -14.83 -11.63 1.66
CA MET A 43 -16.12 -11.69 2.35
C MET A 43 -16.12 -11.13 3.79
N ASN A 44 -14.96 -10.93 4.40
CA ASN A 44 -14.82 -10.50 5.79
C ASN A 44 -13.96 -9.23 5.94
N GLY A 45 -13.88 -8.41 4.89
CA GLY A 45 -13.16 -7.14 4.93
C GLY A 45 -13.85 -6.08 5.79
N GLY A 46 -13.08 -5.08 6.22
CA GLY A 46 -13.60 -3.89 6.88
C GLY A 46 -14.59 -3.13 6.01
N LYS A 47 -15.52 -2.40 6.64
CA LYS A 47 -16.38 -1.44 5.93
C LYS A 47 -15.68 -0.11 5.67
N PHE A 48 -14.66 0.18 6.47
CA PHE A 48 -13.88 1.39 6.39
C PHE A 48 -12.40 1.05 6.44
N LEU A 49 -11.60 1.81 5.71
CA LEU A 49 -10.17 1.95 5.96
C LEU A 49 -9.97 3.23 6.78
N VAL A 50 -9.37 3.12 7.96
CA VAL A 50 -9.07 4.28 8.81
C VAL A 50 -7.57 4.51 8.80
N PHE A 51 -7.14 5.51 8.04
CA PHE A 51 -5.76 5.92 7.94
C PHE A 51 -5.37 6.85 9.08
N HIS A 52 -4.25 6.55 9.70
CA HIS A 52 -3.61 7.39 10.69
C HIS A 52 -2.14 7.59 10.34
N LYS A 53 -1.63 8.75 10.77
CA LYS A 53 -0.23 9.09 10.63
C LYS A 53 0.51 8.68 11.90
N GLU A 54 1.60 7.95 11.74
CA GLU A 54 2.51 7.59 12.81
C GLU A 54 3.88 8.24 12.60
N THR A 55 4.72 8.17 13.63
CA THR A 55 6.08 8.71 13.58
C THR A 55 7.01 7.81 14.36
N PHE A 56 8.06 7.33 13.69
CA PHE A 56 9.15 6.58 14.33
C PHE A 56 10.48 7.26 14.06
N ILE A 57 10.94 7.21 12.80
CA ILE A 57 12.12 7.93 12.30
C ILE A 57 11.69 9.03 11.31
N ALA A 58 10.70 8.72 10.48
CA ALA A 58 10.00 9.64 9.60
C ALA A 58 8.48 9.50 9.83
N GLU A 59 7.70 10.44 9.31
CA GLU A 59 6.25 10.28 9.22
C GLU A 59 5.92 9.16 8.23
N TYR A 60 4.94 8.34 8.59
CA TYR A 60 4.41 7.29 7.70
C TYR A 60 2.92 7.12 7.97
N PHE A 61 2.24 6.50 7.01
CA PHE A 61 0.83 6.17 7.13
C PHE A 61 0.66 4.68 7.41
N VAL A 62 -0.32 4.37 8.23
CA VAL A 62 -0.85 3.02 8.44
C VAL A 62 -2.36 3.12 8.36
N TYR A 63 -3.01 2.03 7.99
CA TYR A 63 -4.45 1.96 8.01
C TYR A 63 -4.91 0.68 8.71
N ASP A 64 -6.05 0.80 9.37
CA ASP A 64 -6.78 -0.34 9.91
C ASP A 64 -8.08 -0.55 9.15
N GLU A 65 -8.49 -1.80 9.02
CA GLU A 65 -9.81 -2.16 8.54
C GLU A 65 -10.80 -2.14 9.70
N CYS A 66 -11.83 -1.30 9.58
CA CYS A 66 -12.77 -1.04 10.65
C CYS A 66 -14.21 -1.26 10.19
N MET A 67 -15.07 -1.60 11.15
CA MET A 67 -16.52 -1.73 10.92
C MET A 67 -17.27 -0.40 11.02
N ASP A 68 -16.61 0.64 11.53
CA ASP A 68 -17.11 2.01 11.69
C ASP A 68 -16.07 3.04 11.21
N ALA A 69 -16.52 4.26 10.92
CA ALA A 69 -15.67 5.33 10.40
C ALA A 69 -14.86 6.01 11.51
N GLU A 70 -15.27 5.85 12.75
CA GLU A 70 -14.63 6.41 13.94
C GLU A 70 -13.36 5.66 14.35
N GLY A 71 -13.11 4.48 13.77
CA GLY A 71 -11.96 3.64 14.08
C GLY A 71 -12.08 2.92 15.43
N THR A 72 -13.30 2.69 15.93
CA THR A 72 -13.51 2.08 17.25
C THR A 72 -13.61 0.55 17.21
N MET A 73 -14.02 0.00 16.06
CA MET A 73 -14.18 -1.44 15.84
C MET A 73 -13.28 -1.91 14.69
N CYS A 74 -11.97 -1.91 14.92
CA CYS A 74 -10.99 -2.30 13.91
C CYS A 74 -10.43 -3.70 14.16
N SER A 75 -10.22 -4.47 13.09
CA SER A 75 -9.18 -5.49 13.11
C SER A 75 -7.85 -4.75 12.96
N SER A 76 -6.93 -4.98 13.88
CA SER A 76 -5.57 -4.45 13.75
C SER A 76 -4.88 -5.22 12.63
N THR A 77 -5.07 -4.74 11.40
CA THR A 77 -4.38 -5.19 10.19
C THR A 77 -3.14 -4.32 9.93
N GLY A 78 -3.13 -3.10 10.48
CA GLY A 78 -2.02 -2.15 10.39
C GLY A 78 -0.89 -2.43 11.39
N GLY A 79 0.34 -2.34 10.92
CA GLY A 79 1.55 -2.41 11.73
C GLY A 79 2.76 -1.91 10.94
N LEU A 80 3.95 -1.91 11.56
CA LEU A 80 5.17 -1.39 10.93
C LEU A 80 5.49 -2.06 9.57
N LEU A 81 5.14 -3.33 9.41
CA LEU A 81 5.39 -4.09 8.18
C LEU A 81 4.40 -3.76 7.04
N SER A 82 3.27 -3.11 7.35
CA SER A 82 2.29 -2.62 6.37
C SER A 82 2.26 -1.08 6.31
N GLY A 83 3.24 -0.42 6.93
CA GLY A 83 3.39 1.02 6.90
C GLY A 83 3.77 1.55 5.52
N LEU A 84 3.26 2.73 5.19
CA LEU A 84 3.49 3.45 3.94
C LEU A 84 4.46 4.60 4.21
N PHE A 85 5.72 4.42 3.86
CA PHE A 85 6.85 5.28 4.25
C PHE A 85 7.35 6.19 3.12
N GLU A 86 7.11 5.83 1.87
CA GLU A 86 7.64 6.54 0.71
C GLU A 86 6.53 7.30 -0.02
N PRO A 87 6.63 8.64 -0.18
CA PRO A 87 5.68 9.38 -0.99
C PRO A 87 5.85 9.04 -2.47
N ILE A 88 4.74 8.79 -3.17
CA ILE A 88 4.68 8.50 -4.61
C ILE A 88 3.70 9.47 -5.29
N ASP A 89 3.63 9.42 -6.63
CA ASP A 89 2.64 10.23 -7.35
C ASP A 89 1.22 9.89 -6.87
N ASN A 90 0.55 10.92 -6.34
CA ASN A 90 -0.77 10.84 -5.77
C ASN A 90 -0.93 9.82 -4.63
N GLY A 91 0.10 9.53 -3.83
CA GLY A 91 -0.06 8.54 -2.77
C GLY A 91 1.19 8.25 -1.95
N TRP A 92 1.16 7.08 -1.31
CA TRP A 92 2.27 6.53 -0.54
C TRP A 92 2.51 5.06 -0.86
N LYS A 93 3.75 4.61 -0.67
CA LYS A 93 4.21 3.24 -0.85
C LYS A 93 4.85 2.72 0.44
N GLY A 94 4.58 1.45 0.72
CA GLY A 94 5.16 0.65 1.79
C GLY A 94 5.82 -0.58 1.20
N VAL A 95 6.98 -0.95 1.74
CA VAL A 95 7.68 -2.17 1.37
C VAL A 95 8.16 -2.86 2.65
N ALA A 96 8.00 -4.17 2.73
CA ALA A 96 8.58 -4.99 3.78
C ALA A 96 9.17 -6.27 3.20
N SER A 97 10.36 -6.60 3.66
CA SER A 97 11.10 -7.79 3.21
C SER A 97 11.41 -8.69 4.39
N THR A 98 11.37 -10.00 4.13
CA THR A 98 11.69 -11.02 5.12
C THR A 98 12.61 -12.06 4.52
N SER A 99 13.48 -12.64 5.34
CA SER A 99 14.32 -13.76 4.96
C SER A 99 14.37 -14.76 6.10
N SER A 100 14.21 -16.04 5.80
CA SER A 100 14.33 -17.11 6.79
C SER A 100 14.89 -18.37 6.12
N GLY A 101 15.70 -19.12 6.83
CA GLY A 101 16.34 -20.30 6.24
C GLY A 101 17.66 -20.64 6.91
N SER A 102 18.12 -21.87 6.67
CA SER A 102 19.46 -22.32 7.08
C SER A 102 19.81 -23.61 6.36
N GLY A 103 21.10 -23.84 6.10
CA GLY A 103 21.56 -25.11 5.55
C GLY A 103 21.14 -25.31 4.08
N GLY A 104 21.14 -24.24 3.30
CA GLY A 104 20.83 -24.25 1.86
C GLY A 104 19.35 -24.08 1.51
N ARG A 105 18.44 -24.23 2.47
CA ARG A 105 17.02 -23.90 2.30
C ARG A 105 16.79 -22.46 2.71
N CYS A 106 16.35 -21.63 1.77
CA CYS A 106 16.04 -20.23 2.00
C CYS A 106 14.62 -19.90 1.56
N ILE A 107 13.95 -19.05 2.33
CA ILE A 107 12.64 -18.49 2.02
C ILE A 107 12.79 -16.97 2.11
N LEU A 108 12.61 -16.31 1.00
CA LEU A 108 12.55 -14.86 0.89
C LEU A 108 11.11 -14.43 0.71
N GLY A 109 10.73 -13.30 1.33
CA GLY A 109 9.42 -12.70 1.16
C GLY A 109 9.54 -11.21 0.92
N TYR A 110 8.71 -10.69 0.03
CA TYR A 110 8.60 -9.26 -0.30
C TYR A 110 7.13 -8.87 -0.30
N LEU A 111 6.79 -7.81 0.42
CA LEU A 111 5.47 -7.21 0.45
C LEU A 111 5.60 -5.80 -0.09
N GLU A 112 4.79 -5.46 -1.08
CA GLU A 112 4.62 -4.10 -1.57
C GLU A 112 3.17 -3.68 -1.37
N THR A 113 2.96 -2.50 -0.79
CA THR A 113 1.64 -1.89 -0.67
C THR A 113 1.69 -0.46 -1.19
N THR A 114 0.70 -0.06 -1.98
CA THR A 114 0.51 1.34 -2.38
C THR A 114 -0.87 1.82 -1.98
N ALA A 115 -0.97 3.09 -1.58
CA ALA A 115 -2.24 3.77 -1.34
C ALA A 115 -2.26 5.08 -2.13
N LYS A 116 -3.12 5.15 -3.15
CA LYS A 116 -3.23 6.29 -4.06
C LYS A 116 -4.57 6.99 -3.90
N LEU A 117 -4.55 8.30 -3.75
CA LEU A 117 -5.73 9.14 -3.57
C LEU A 117 -5.91 10.07 -4.77
N ASN A 118 -7.05 9.95 -5.45
CA ASN A 118 -7.45 10.83 -6.54
C ASN A 118 -8.82 11.46 -6.23
N GLY A 119 -8.82 12.71 -5.80
CA GLY A 119 -10.01 13.35 -5.26
C GLY A 119 -10.46 12.68 -3.96
N SER A 120 -11.69 12.16 -3.93
CA SER A 120 -12.21 11.36 -2.81
C SER A 120 -11.90 9.87 -2.92
N ARG A 121 -11.47 9.38 -4.10
CA ARG A 121 -11.28 7.96 -4.37
C ARG A 121 -9.90 7.51 -3.93
N LEU A 122 -9.87 6.57 -2.99
CA LEU A 122 -8.69 5.87 -2.53
C LEU A 122 -8.61 4.49 -3.21
N VAL A 123 -7.42 4.12 -3.65
CA VAL A 123 -7.09 2.76 -4.09
C VAL A 123 -5.92 2.27 -3.25
N VAL A 124 -6.10 1.16 -2.56
CA VAL A 124 -5.04 0.44 -1.85
C VAL A 124 -4.78 -0.87 -2.59
N GLU A 125 -3.54 -1.11 -2.96
CA GLU A 125 -3.11 -2.31 -3.68
C GLU A 125 -1.92 -2.93 -2.94
N SER A 126 -2.00 -4.21 -2.63
CA SER A 126 -1.01 -4.96 -1.87
C SER A 126 -0.64 -6.24 -2.60
N ASN A 127 0.65 -6.50 -2.74
CA ASN A 127 1.18 -7.71 -3.38
C ASN A 127 2.22 -8.36 -2.49
N ARG A 128 2.06 -9.65 -2.23
CA ARG A 128 3.00 -10.50 -1.51
C ARG A 128 3.68 -11.45 -2.49
N TYR A 129 5.00 -11.45 -2.46
CA TYR A 129 5.85 -12.31 -3.27
C TYR A 129 6.75 -13.16 -2.38
N SER A 130 7.09 -14.35 -2.84
CA SER A 130 7.87 -15.30 -2.07
C SER A 130 8.68 -16.21 -2.98
N ASP A 131 9.90 -16.54 -2.55
CA ASP A 131 10.79 -17.44 -3.25
C ASP A 131 11.42 -18.42 -2.25
N ASP A 132 11.13 -19.70 -2.42
CA ASP A 132 11.62 -20.80 -1.59
C ASP A 132 12.74 -21.62 -2.26
N THR A 133 13.34 -21.09 -3.33
CA THR A 133 14.42 -21.74 -4.06
C THR A 133 15.69 -21.84 -3.20
N ASP A 134 16.27 -23.04 -3.19
CA ASP A 134 17.55 -23.31 -2.54
C ASP A 134 18.65 -22.37 -3.05
N ARG A 135 19.38 -21.77 -2.12
CA ARG A 135 20.47 -20.82 -2.42
C ARG A 135 21.53 -20.85 -1.32
N PRO A 136 22.74 -20.31 -1.56
CA PRO A 136 23.74 -20.16 -0.51
C PRO A 136 23.20 -19.36 0.68
N ASP A 137 23.54 -19.75 1.91
CA ASP A 137 23.09 -19.05 3.12
C ASP A 137 23.47 -17.54 3.11
N ALA A 138 24.56 -17.17 2.43
CA ALA A 138 24.99 -15.79 2.24
C ALA A 138 24.03 -14.94 1.38
N GLU A 139 23.18 -15.59 0.57
CA GLU A 139 22.15 -14.95 -0.26
C GLU A 139 20.77 -15.02 0.41
N CYS A 140 20.66 -15.62 1.60
CA CYS A 140 19.41 -15.70 2.34
C CYS A 140 19.24 -14.48 3.26
N THR A 141 19.07 -13.30 2.64
CA THR A 141 19.00 -12.03 3.36
C THR A 141 17.81 -11.19 2.90
N THR A 142 17.40 -10.23 3.74
CA THR A 142 16.34 -9.27 3.39
C THR A 142 16.74 -8.40 2.21
N GLU A 143 18.02 -8.05 2.06
CA GLU A 143 18.51 -7.30 0.90
C GLU A 143 18.34 -8.08 -0.39
N LYS A 144 18.52 -9.42 -0.36
CA LYS A 144 18.25 -10.25 -1.53
C LYS A 144 16.77 -10.32 -1.85
N ALA A 145 15.90 -10.35 -0.83
CA ALA A 145 14.46 -10.30 -1.03
C ALA A 145 14.02 -8.96 -1.66
N GLU A 146 14.61 -7.84 -1.24
CA GLU A 146 14.40 -6.52 -1.85
C GLU A 146 14.94 -6.44 -3.28
N GLU A 147 16.10 -7.03 -3.55
CA GLU A 147 16.69 -7.08 -4.89
C GLU A 147 15.80 -7.82 -5.88
N LEU A 148 15.20 -8.94 -5.44
CA LEU A 148 14.30 -9.72 -6.28
C LEU A 148 12.91 -9.10 -6.38
N GLY A 149 12.38 -8.55 -5.29
CA GLY A 149 11.11 -7.81 -5.31
C GLY A 149 9.95 -8.57 -5.96
N ASP A 150 9.40 -7.98 -7.02
CA ASP A 150 8.29 -8.51 -7.83
C ASP A 150 8.72 -9.53 -8.90
N ASP A 151 10.02 -9.77 -9.09
CA ASP A 151 10.51 -10.89 -9.92
C ASP A 151 10.29 -12.25 -9.24
N MET A 152 10.00 -12.26 -7.93
CA MET A 152 9.62 -13.48 -7.21
C MET A 152 8.18 -13.91 -7.56
N PRO A 153 7.83 -15.19 -7.43
CA PRO A 153 6.45 -15.65 -7.55
C PRO A 153 5.50 -14.88 -6.63
N CYS A 154 4.43 -14.33 -7.21
CA CYS A 154 3.36 -13.68 -6.46
C CYS A 154 2.52 -14.75 -5.72
N GLU A 155 2.45 -14.62 -4.40
CA GLU A 155 1.66 -15.47 -3.51
C GLU A 155 0.31 -14.86 -3.18
N GLU A 156 0.22 -13.56 -2.91
CA GLU A 156 -1.06 -12.94 -2.55
C GLU A 156 -1.21 -11.57 -3.20
N HIS A 157 -2.43 -11.25 -3.63
CA HIS A 157 -2.80 -9.93 -4.12
C HIS A 157 -4.08 -9.47 -3.43
N GLU A 158 -4.13 -8.20 -3.07
CA GLU A 158 -5.29 -7.54 -2.49
C GLU A 158 -5.46 -6.15 -3.10
N HIS A 159 -6.69 -5.84 -3.50
CA HIS A 159 -7.08 -4.56 -4.07
C HIS A 159 -8.34 -4.05 -3.39
N ILE A 160 -8.24 -2.86 -2.81
CA ILE A 160 -9.32 -2.18 -2.10
C ILE A 160 -9.58 -0.83 -2.74
N GLU A 161 -10.82 -0.59 -3.15
CA GLU A 161 -11.30 0.73 -3.53
C GLU A 161 -12.19 1.30 -2.44
N ALA A 162 -11.93 2.53 -2.04
CA ALA A 162 -12.68 3.22 -1.00
C ALA A 162 -12.90 4.69 -1.35
N GLU A 163 -13.87 5.32 -0.68
CA GLU A 163 -14.19 6.74 -0.87
C GLU A 163 -14.15 7.51 0.45
N LYS A 164 -13.53 8.70 0.42
CA LYS A 164 -13.38 9.56 1.60
C LYS A 164 -14.75 9.99 2.14
N ARG A 165 -14.92 9.84 3.45
CA ARG A 165 -16.12 10.24 4.19
C ARG A 165 -16.11 11.68 4.67
#